data_AF-A0A1A7Y4C6-F1
#
_entry.id   AF-A0A1A7Y4C6-F1
#
_cell.length_a   1.000
_cell.length_b   1.000
_cell.length_c   1.000
_cell.angle_alpha   90.00
_cell.angle_beta   90.00
_cell.angle_gamma   90.00
#
_symmetry.space_group_name_H-M   'P 1'
#
loop_
_entity.id
_entity.type
_entity.pdbx_description
1 polymer ?
#
loop_
_entity_poly.entity_id
_entity_poly.type
_entity_poly.pdbx_seq_one_letter_code
_entity_poly.pdbx_strand_id
1 'polypeptide(L)'
;QNSCSSRSHCVFQMEMEGTNAGRDIQCNSTLSLVDLAGSERMDTSHSRDDRFREMTFINTSLSNLGIVISSLAKKGALHSLQEQ
;
A
#
# COMPACT_ATOMS: atom_id res chain seq x y z
N GLN A 1 -2.18 12.64 -21.86
CA GLN A 1 -2.48 12.31 -20.44
C GLN A 1 -2.47 10.80 -20.29
N ASN A 2 -1.70 10.26 -19.34
CA ASN A 2 -1.74 8.84 -19.00
C ASN A 2 -2.89 8.59 -18.00
N SER A 3 -4.11 8.61 -18.52
CA SER A 3 -5.35 8.55 -17.75
C SER A 3 -5.70 7.14 -17.24
N CYS A 4 -4.98 6.11 -17.71
CA CYS A 4 -5.16 4.73 -17.25
C CYS A 4 -4.28 4.44 -16.02
N SER A 5 -2.99 4.80 -16.06
CA SER A 5 -2.06 4.50 -14.97
C SER A 5 -2.34 5.28 -13.69
N SER A 6 -2.98 6.46 -13.79
CA SER A 6 -3.34 7.25 -12.60
C SER A 6 -4.48 6.62 -11.77
N ARG A 7 -5.12 5.54 -12.28
CA ARG A 7 -6.34 4.97 -11.70
C ARG A 7 -6.20 3.52 -11.22
N SER A 8 -5.02 2.93 -11.35
CA SER A 8 -4.73 1.57 -10.90
C SER A 8 -3.56 1.57 -9.93
N HIS A 9 -3.60 0.73 -8.91
CA HIS A 9 -2.45 0.45 -8.06
C HIS A 9 -1.57 -0.60 -8.73
N CYS A 10 -0.25 -0.41 -8.70
CA CYS A 10 0.72 -1.40 -9.14
C CYS A 10 1.48 -1.95 -7.93
N VAL A 11 1.62 -3.26 -7.87
CA VAL A 11 2.43 -3.96 -6.87
C VAL A 11 3.43 -4.82 -7.61
N PHE A 12 4.71 -4.52 -7.42
CA PHE A 12 5.81 -5.34 -7.88
C PHE A 12 6.43 -6.03 -6.67
N GLN A 13 6.44 -7.37 -6.69
CA GLN A 13 7.01 -8.17 -5.61
C GLN A 13 8.25 -8.90 -6.13
N MET A 14 9.35 -8.78 -5.39
CA MET A 14 10.59 -9.48 -5.63
C MET A 14 10.90 -10.35 -4.42
N GLU A 15 11.06 -11.65 -4.65
CA GLU A 15 11.48 -12.61 -3.66
C GLU A 15 12.99 -12.84 -3.80
N MET A 16 13.69 -12.79 -2.68
CA MET A 16 15.14 -12.94 -2.62
C MET A 16 15.48 -13.99 -1.58
N GLU A 17 16.30 -14.96 -2.00
CA GLU A 17 16.86 -15.99 -1.14
C GLU A 17 18.38 -15.81 -1.09
N GLY A 18 18.93 -15.78 0.12
CA GLY A 18 20.35 -15.61 0.39
C GLY A 18 20.84 -16.71 1.31
N THR A 19 21.95 -17.34 0.94
CA THR A 19 22.59 -18.37 1.77
C THR A 19 24.04 -17.99 2.09
N ASN A 20 24.41 -18.11 3.35
CA ASN A 20 25.78 -17.97 3.81
C ASN A 20 26.29 -19.31 4.34
N ALA A 21 26.93 -20.07 3.46
CA ALA A 21 27.47 -21.39 3.77
C ALA A 21 28.55 -21.38 4.87
N GLY A 22 29.26 -20.26 5.06
CA GLY A 22 30.30 -20.14 6.09
C GLY A 22 29.73 -19.95 7.51
N ARG A 23 28.44 -19.64 7.64
CA ARG A 23 27.76 -19.44 8.92
C ARG A 23 26.50 -20.30 9.09
N ASP A 24 26.19 -21.14 8.11
CA ASP A 24 24.94 -21.92 8.02
C ASP A 24 23.68 -21.06 8.19
N ILE A 25 23.67 -19.88 7.56
CA ILE A 25 22.55 -18.94 7.61
C ILE A 25 21.82 -18.97 6.27
N GLN A 26 20.50 -19.14 6.32
CA GLN A 26 19.59 -18.93 5.19
C GLN A 26 18.71 -17.71 5.49
N CYS A 27 18.48 -16.88 4.48
CA CYS A 27 17.66 -15.69 4.57
C CYS A 27 16.72 -15.66 3.38
N ASN A 28 15.41 -15.63 3.64
CA ASN A 28 14.39 -15.40 2.63
C ASN A 28 13.75 -14.05 2.92
N SER A 29 13.64 -13.21 1.90
CA SER A 29 13.07 -11.87 2.03
C SER A 29 12.18 -11.57 0.84
N THR A 30 11.14 -10.78 1.10
CA THR A 30 10.20 -10.30 0.09
C THR A 30 10.26 -8.78 0.08
N LEU A 31 10.67 -8.22 -1.05
CA LEU A 31 10.66 -6.78 -1.31
C LEU A 31 9.45 -6.44 -2.17
N SER A 32 8.55 -5.62 -1.65
CA SER A 32 7.38 -5.13 -2.39
C SER A 32 7.52 -3.65 -2.70
N LEU A 33 7.52 -3.30 -3.99
CA LEU A 33 7.45 -1.93 -4.49
C LEU A 33 6.00 -1.65 -4.90
N VAL A 34 5.40 -0.65 -4.26
CA VAL A 34 3.98 -0.31 -4.47
C VAL A 34 3.88 1.10 -5.06
N ASP A 35 3.26 1.20 -6.24
CA ASP A 35 2.87 2.47 -6.86
C ASP A 35 1.35 2.64 -6.70
N LEU A 36 0.93 3.72 -6.05
CA LEU A 36 -0.45 3.94 -5.67
C LEU A 36 -1.14 4.88 -6.68
N ALA A 37 -2.36 4.54 -7.06
CA ALA A 37 -3.22 5.41 -7.85
C ALA A 37 -3.42 6.79 -7.18
N GLY A 38 -3.83 7.76 -7.99
CA GLY A 38 -4.14 9.12 -7.54
C GLY A 38 -5.19 9.15 -6.43
N SER A 39 -5.04 10.10 -5.50
CA SER A 39 -5.96 10.32 -4.36
C SER A 39 -6.91 11.49 -4.57
N GLU A 40 -6.89 12.09 -5.77
CA GLU A 40 -7.72 13.24 -6.09
C GLU A 40 -9.21 12.91 -6.08
N ARG A 41 -10.01 13.91 -5.65
CA ARG A 41 -11.47 13.84 -5.65
C ARG A 41 -12.00 14.56 -6.90
N MET A 42 -12.91 13.93 -7.63
CA MET A 42 -13.65 14.62 -8.71
C MET A 42 -14.91 15.27 -8.15
N ASP A 43 -15.25 16.41 -8.72
CA ASP A 43 -16.50 17.11 -8.44
C ASP A 43 -17.67 16.32 -9.02
N THR A 44 -18.66 16.01 -8.19
CA THR A 44 -19.68 14.96 -8.43
C THR A 44 -20.81 15.38 -9.36
N SER A 45 -20.70 16.56 -9.99
CA SER A 45 -21.85 17.20 -10.62
C SER A 45 -22.34 16.52 -11.91
N HIS A 46 -21.50 15.77 -12.65
CA HIS A 46 -21.87 15.27 -14.00
C HIS A 46 -21.20 13.95 -14.43
N SER A 47 -20.54 13.21 -13.52
CA SER A 47 -19.80 12.00 -13.91
C SER A 47 -20.69 10.76 -13.95
N ARG A 48 -20.72 10.07 -15.11
CA ARG A 48 -21.36 8.76 -15.31
C ARG A 48 -21.07 7.80 -14.13
N ASP A 49 -22.09 7.12 -13.63
CA ASP A 49 -22.06 6.26 -12.42
C ASP A 49 -20.82 5.35 -12.32
N ASP A 50 -20.37 4.74 -13.43
CA ASP A 50 -19.20 3.87 -13.43
C ASP A 50 -17.90 4.57 -13.03
N ARG A 51 -17.71 5.83 -13.47
CA ARG A 51 -16.51 6.61 -13.14
C ARG A 51 -16.51 7.04 -11.68
N PHE A 52 -17.68 7.37 -11.14
CA PHE A 52 -17.84 7.70 -9.73
C PHE A 52 -17.60 6.47 -8.84
N ARG A 53 -18.12 5.31 -9.26
CA ARG A 53 -17.92 4.03 -8.58
C ARG A 53 -16.44 3.63 -8.57
N GLU A 54 -15.75 3.71 -9.70
CA GLU A 54 -14.32 3.41 -9.79
C GLU A 54 -13.48 4.32 -8.89
N MET A 55 -13.74 5.62 -8.89
CA MET A 55 -13.08 6.57 -7.98
C MET A 55 -13.33 6.23 -6.51
N THR A 56 -14.56 5.86 -6.17
CA THR A 56 -14.92 5.48 -4.79
C THR A 56 -14.08 4.30 -4.35
N PHE A 57 -13.89 3.29 -5.21
CA PHE A 57 -13.03 2.15 -4.89
C PHE A 57 -11.57 2.53 -4.70
N ILE A 58 -10.99 3.36 -5.57
CA ILE A 58 -9.60 3.84 -5.46
C ILE A 58 -9.38 4.59 -4.14
N ASN A 59 -10.27 5.52 -3.80
CA ASN A 59 -10.13 6.29 -2.56
C ASN A 59 -10.38 5.44 -1.31
N THR A 60 -11.24 4.42 -1.41
CA THR A 60 -11.50 3.49 -0.31
C THR A 60 -10.28 2.62 -0.01
N SER A 61 -9.63 2.05 -1.04
CA SER A 61 -8.41 1.25 -0.85
C SER A 61 -7.28 2.07 -0.23
N LEU A 62 -7.05 3.30 -0.70
CA LEU A 62 -6.05 4.23 -0.16
C LEU A 62 -6.33 4.62 1.31
N SER A 63 -7.58 4.94 1.63
CA SER A 63 -7.99 5.28 2.99
C SER A 63 -7.78 4.11 3.94
N ASN A 64 -8.15 2.90 3.53
CA ASN A 64 -7.95 1.69 4.32
C ASN A 64 -6.46 1.40 4.55
N LEU A 65 -5.62 1.56 3.52
CA LEU A 65 -4.17 1.42 3.67
C LEU A 65 -3.62 2.42 4.70
N GLY A 66 -4.04 3.69 4.63
CA GLY A 66 -3.67 4.71 5.61
C GLY A 66 -4.09 4.37 7.05
N ILE A 67 -5.29 3.79 7.22
CA ILE A 67 -5.77 3.32 8.53
C ILE A 67 -4.90 2.17 9.06
N VAL A 68 -4.55 1.20 8.22
CA VAL A 68 -3.70 0.06 8.61
C VAL A 68 -2.32 0.54 9.03
N ILE A 69 -1.66 1.38 8.23
CA ILE A 69 -0.34 1.94 8.55
C ILE A 69 -0.39 2.74 9.84
N SER A 70 -1.38 3.62 10.00
CA SER A 70 -1.56 4.43 11.21
C SER A 70 -1.80 3.56 12.45
N SER A 71 -2.56 2.47 12.30
CA SER A 71 -2.84 1.54 13.39
C SER A 71 -1.61 0.74 13.80
N LEU A 72 -0.79 0.30 12.83
CA LEU A 72 0.48 -0.38 13.10
C LEU A 72 1.48 0.55 13.81
N ALA A 73 1.60 1.80 13.35
CA ALA A 73 2.46 2.80 13.98
C ALA A 73 2.07 3.07 15.44
N LYS A 74 0.76 3.22 15.71
CA LYS A 74 0.23 3.39 17.08
C LYS A 74 0.49 2.17 17.96
N LYS A 75 0.33 0.94 17.44
CA LYS A 75 0.63 -0.29 18.19
C LYS A 75 2.11 -0.41 18.54
N GLY A 76 3.01 -0.06 17.61
CA GLY A 76 4.45 -0.03 17.88
C GLY A 76 4.80 0.96 19.00
N ALA A 77 4.22 2.16 18.97
CA ALA A 77 4.43 3.17 20.00
C ALA A 77 3.86 2.78 21.38
N LEU A 78 2.73 2.05 21.40
CA LEU A 78 2.15 1.50 22.63
C LEU A 78 3.01 0.36 23.21
N HIS A 79 3.60 -0.50 22.37
CA HIS A 79 4.50 -1.56 22.83
C HIS A 79 5.78 -0.99 23.49
N SER A 80 6.33 0.11 22.95
CA SER A 80 7.49 0.77 23.57
C SER A 80 7.22 1.44 24.92
N LEU A 81 5.95 1.68 25.28
CA LEU A 81 5.54 2.27 26.56
C LEU A 81 5.17 1.22 27.61
N GLN A 82 5.05 -0.07 27.25
CA GLN A 82 4.77 -1.17 28.18
C GLN A 82 6.05 -1.92 28.64
N GLU A 83 7.21 -1.60 28.09
CA GLU A 83 8.52 -2.14 28.51
C GLU A 83 9.31 -1.18 29.43
N GLN A 84 8.66 -0.15 29.99
CA GLN A 84 9.17 0.69 31.09
C GLN A 84 8.34 0.48 32.35
#